data_AF-A0A718PI12-F1
#
_entry.id   AF-A0A718PI12-F1
#
_cell.length_a   1.000
_cell.length_b   1.000
_cell.length_c   1.000
_cell.angle_alpha   90.00
_cell.angle_beta   90.00
_cell.angle_gamma   90.00
#
_symmetry.space_group_name_H-M   'P 1'
#
loop_
_entity.id
_entity.type
_entity.pdbx_description
1 polymer ?
#
loop_
_entity_poly.entity_id
_entity_poly.type
_entity_poly.pdbx_seq_one_letter_code
_entity_poly.pdbx_strand_id
1 'polypeptide(L)'
;MASLLIVVAVLAWATDHYHSNAVRFRQQRDTATHNLKLANETISDMQTRQRDVAALDAKYTKELADAQTRNTDLQRRLAAGGRVRVEGRCSVPTRTETASTSRVGNAATVELSPGAGQNVLNIRAGIISDQEKLKYLQEYVRTQCE
;
A
#
# COMPACT_ATOMS: atom_id res chain seq x y z
N MET A 1 55.06 22.56 57.38
CA MET A 1 54.05 21.46 57.36
C MET A 1 52.65 21.96 56.99
N ALA A 2 52.07 22.95 57.70
CA ALA A 2 50.71 23.45 57.39
C ALA A 2 50.52 23.97 55.95
N SER A 3 51.44 24.79 55.43
CA SER A 3 51.35 25.34 54.06
C SER A 3 51.39 24.26 52.97
N LEU A 4 52.23 23.22 53.12
CA LEU A 4 52.31 22.10 52.18
C LEU A 4 50.99 21.31 52.15
N LEU A 5 50.40 21.06 53.32
CA LEU A 5 49.12 20.36 53.43
C LEU A 5 47.97 21.15 52.77
N ILE A 6 47.97 22.48 52.89
CA ILE A 6 46.99 23.36 52.23
C ILE A 6 47.13 23.26 50.71
N VAL A 7 48.36 23.32 50.19
CA VAL A 7 48.61 23.21 48.74
C VAL A 7 48.14 21.85 48.19
N VAL A 8 48.43 20.76 48.88
CA VAL A 8 47.98 19.42 48.49
C VAL A 8 46.45 19.32 48.50
N ALA A 9 45.79 19.87 49.52
CA ALA A 9 44.33 19.88 49.60
C ALA A 9 43.68 20.67 48.45
N VAL A 10 44.23 21.84 48.11
CA VAL A 10 43.73 22.66 46.97
C VAL A 10 43.93 21.93 45.65
N LEU A 11 45.09 21.31 45.42
CA LEU A 11 45.35 20.54 44.20
C LEU A 11 44.44 19.32 44.08
N ALA A 12 44.21 18.60 45.19
CA ALA A 12 43.29 17.46 45.21
C ALA A 12 41.86 17.90 44.89
N TRP A 13 41.38 18.99 45.49
CA TRP A 13 40.06 19.55 45.20
C TRP A 13 39.93 20.01 43.75
N ALA A 14 40.92 20.74 43.23
CA ALA A 14 40.91 21.20 41.85
C ALA A 14 40.89 20.00 40.88
N THR A 15 41.72 18.98 41.12
CA THR A 15 41.78 17.77 40.27
C THR A 15 40.46 17.03 40.27
N ASP A 16 39.84 16.83 41.44
CA ASP A 16 38.52 16.20 41.56
C ASP A 16 37.42 17.02 40.86
N HIS A 17 37.45 18.35 41.01
CA HIS A 17 36.53 19.27 40.34
C HIS A 17 36.67 19.22 38.81
N TYR A 18 37.90 19.22 38.26
CA TYR A 18 38.12 19.12 36.83
C TYR A 18 37.78 17.73 36.27
N HIS A 19 38.11 16.66 37.00
CA HIS A 19 37.78 15.29 36.60
C HIS A 19 36.26 15.09 36.58
N SER A 20 35.55 15.50 37.63
CA SER A 20 34.08 15.41 37.70
C SER A 20 33.42 16.24 36.59
N ASN A 21 33.90 17.46 36.32
CA ASN A 21 33.40 18.26 35.19
C ASN A 21 33.68 17.58 33.84
N ALA A 22 34.87 17.03 33.61
CA ALA A 22 35.21 16.32 32.39
C ALA A 22 34.32 15.08 32.16
N VAL A 23 34.07 14.30 33.22
CA VAL A 23 33.13 13.16 33.18
C VAL A 23 31.72 13.63 32.84
N ARG A 24 31.23 14.71 33.46
CA ARG A 24 29.90 15.28 33.17
C ARG A 24 29.77 15.75 31.73
N PHE A 25 30.75 16.48 31.19
CA PHE A 25 30.72 16.93 29.81
C PHE A 25 30.79 15.77 28.81
N ARG A 26 31.59 14.75 29.11
CA ARG A 26 31.63 13.53 28.31
C ARG A 26 30.26 12.85 28.29
N GLN A 27 29.62 12.69 29.46
CA GLN A 27 28.28 12.10 29.54
C GLN A 27 27.24 12.91 28.77
N GLN A 28 27.25 14.25 28.89
CA GLN A 28 26.34 15.12 28.13
C GLN A 28 26.52 14.98 26.63
N ARG A 29 27.77 14.98 26.16
CA ARG A 29 28.09 14.82 24.74
C ARG A 29 27.68 13.45 24.24
N ASP A 30 28.05 12.38 24.94
CA ASP A 30 27.75 11.01 24.54
C ASP A 30 26.21 10.80 24.51
N THR A 31 25.47 11.39 25.45
CA THR A 31 23.99 11.44 25.45
C THR A 31 23.45 12.21 24.24
N ALA A 32 23.97 13.41 23.95
CA ALA A 32 23.52 14.20 22.82
C ALA A 32 23.80 13.51 21.48
N THR A 33 24.98 12.91 21.32
CA THR A 33 25.36 12.12 20.15
C THR A 33 24.46 10.90 19.98
N HIS A 34 24.15 10.20 21.08
CA HIS A 34 23.22 9.07 21.04
C HIS A 34 21.81 9.50 20.61
N ASN A 35 21.27 10.56 21.20
CA ASN A 35 19.95 11.09 20.84
C ASN A 35 19.89 11.57 19.38
N LEU A 36 20.94 12.25 18.91
CA LEU A 36 21.04 12.68 17.52
C LEU A 36 21.07 11.49 16.57
N LYS A 37 21.85 10.45 16.89
CA LYS A 37 21.90 9.21 16.12
C LYS A 37 20.52 8.56 16.04
N LEU A 38 19.83 8.41 17.17
CA LEU A 38 18.49 7.84 17.22
C LEU A 38 17.49 8.66 16.37
N ALA A 39 17.51 9.99 16.50
CA ALA A 39 16.66 10.86 15.70
C ALA A 39 16.94 10.71 14.19
N ASN A 40 18.21 10.59 13.80
CA ASN A 40 18.59 10.41 12.41
C ASN A 40 18.14 9.04 11.86
N GLU A 41 18.28 7.98 12.66
CA GLU A 41 17.77 6.65 12.34
C GLU A 41 16.24 6.67 12.15
N THR A 42 15.50 7.31 13.07
CA THR A 42 14.05 7.50 12.94
C THR A 42 13.67 8.28 11.69
N ILE A 43 14.36 9.38 11.38
CA ILE A 43 14.08 10.18 10.17
C ILE A 43 14.33 9.35 8.91
N SER A 44 15.43 8.58 8.86
CA SER A 44 15.76 7.73 7.71
C SER A 44 14.73 6.62 7.51
N ASP A 45 14.21 6.03 8.60
CA ASP A 45 13.13 5.05 8.54
C ASP A 45 11.85 5.69 8.00
N MET A 46 11.45 6.85 8.56
CA MET A 46 10.27 7.61 8.09
C MET A 46 10.36 7.96 6.61
N GLN A 47 11.51 8.42 6.12
CA GLN A 47 11.73 8.73 4.71
C GLN A 47 11.62 7.49 3.81
N THR A 48 12.07 6.34 4.29
CA THR A 48 11.97 5.08 3.55
C THR A 48 10.52 4.65 3.42
N ARG A 49 9.79 4.60 4.55
CA ARG A 49 8.35 4.29 4.55
C ARG A 49 7.55 5.24 3.68
N GLN A 50 7.83 6.54 3.70
CA GLN A 50 7.16 7.50 2.81
C GLN A 50 7.38 7.21 1.34
N ARG A 51 8.62 6.87 0.94
CA ARG A 51 8.93 6.50 -0.45
C ARG A 51 8.23 5.21 -0.86
N ASP A 52 8.20 4.23 0.03
CA ASP A 52 7.57 2.94 -0.25
C ASP A 52 6.05 3.08 -0.39
N VAL A 53 5.40 3.87 0.48
CA VAL A 53 3.97 4.19 0.38
C VAL A 53 3.66 4.95 -0.91
N ALA A 54 4.49 5.93 -1.28
CA ALA A 54 4.31 6.67 -2.54
C ALA A 54 4.45 5.76 -3.77
N ALA A 55 5.38 4.80 -3.75
CA ALA A 55 5.53 3.81 -4.81
C ALA A 55 4.31 2.88 -4.88
N LEU A 56 3.78 2.45 -3.73
CA LEU A 56 2.58 1.63 -3.63
C LEU A 56 1.35 2.35 -4.19
N ASP A 57 1.17 3.62 -3.82
CA ASP A 57 0.08 4.46 -4.32
C ASP A 57 0.17 4.65 -5.85
N ALA A 58 1.36 4.96 -6.36
CA ALA A 58 1.58 5.12 -7.80
C ALA A 58 1.26 3.83 -8.59
N LYS A 59 1.66 2.67 -8.07
CA LYS A 59 1.37 1.36 -8.66
C LYS A 59 -0.14 1.13 -8.77
N TYR A 60 -0.86 1.21 -7.66
CA TYR A 60 -2.29 0.88 -7.62
C TYR A 60 -3.17 1.94 -8.27
N THR A 61 -2.80 3.21 -8.21
CA THR A 61 -3.48 4.26 -8.98
C THR A 61 -3.39 4.00 -10.48
N LYS A 62 -2.21 3.60 -10.97
CA LYS A 62 -2.03 3.25 -12.39
C LYS A 62 -2.84 2.01 -12.78
N GLU A 63 -2.76 0.93 -12.01
CA GLU A 63 -3.51 -0.31 -12.28
C GLU A 63 -5.03 -0.05 -12.32
N LEU A 64 -5.53 0.76 -11.39
CA LEU A 64 -6.94 1.19 -11.35
C LEU A 64 -7.31 2.00 -12.59
N ALA A 65 -6.52 3.01 -12.95
CA ALA A 65 -6.77 3.85 -14.12
C ALA A 65 -6.77 3.04 -15.43
N ASP A 66 -5.83 2.10 -15.58
CA ASP A 66 -5.73 1.22 -16.76
C ASP A 66 -6.94 0.28 -16.85
N ALA A 67 -7.40 -0.27 -15.72
CA ALA A 67 -8.58 -1.13 -15.67
C ALA A 67 -9.88 -0.36 -15.93
N GLN A 68 -10.02 0.84 -15.37
CA GLN A 68 -11.14 1.74 -15.62
C GLN A 68 -11.19 2.16 -17.09
N THR A 69 -10.06 2.56 -17.68
CA THR A 69 -9.97 2.93 -19.10
C THR A 69 -10.46 1.80 -20.00
N ARG A 70 -10.03 0.55 -19.72
CA ARG A 70 -10.52 -0.62 -20.45
C ARG A 70 -12.03 -0.82 -20.29
N ASN A 71 -12.60 -0.56 -19.12
CA ASN A 71 -14.05 -0.64 -18.92
C ASN A 71 -14.79 0.46 -19.69
N THR A 72 -14.33 1.71 -19.59
CA THR A 72 -14.90 2.85 -20.32
C THR A 72 -14.86 2.64 -21.83
N ASP A 73 -13.82 1.99 -22.36
CA ASP A 73 -13.79 1.61 -23.78
C ASP A 73 -14.91 0.63 -24.15
N LEU A 74 -15.16 -0.39 -23.33
CA LEU A 74 -16.27 -1.32 -23.53
C LEU A 74 -17.63 -0.60 -23.48
N GLN A 75 -17.80 0.34 -22.54
CA GLN A 75 -19.02 1.14 -22.42
C GLN A 75 -19.23 2.00 -23.68
N ARG A 76 -18.18 2.67 -24.16
CA ARG A 76 -18.22 3.48 -25.37
C ARG A 76 -18.57 2.63 -26.60
N ARG A 77 -17.99 1.44 -26.71
CA ARG A 77 -18.29 0.49 -27.79
C ARG A 77 -19.76 0.07 -27.79
N LEU A 78 -20.35 -0.21 -26.63
CA LEU A 78 -21.79 -0.52 -26.53
C LEU A 78 -22.65 0.69 -26.90
N ALA A 79 -22.29 1.89 -26.41
CA ALA A 79 -23.02 3.13 -26.73
C ALA A 79 -22.98 3.47 -28.23
N ALA A 80 -21.90 3.10 -28.93
CA ALA A 80 -21.77 3.24 -30.37
C ALA A 80 -22.50 2.14 -31.18
N GLY A 81 -23.28 1.26 -30.53
CA GLY A 81 -23.99 0.15 -31.17
C GLY A 81 -23.10 -1.08 -31.47
N GLY A 82 -21.86 -1.09 -30.99
CA GLY A 82 -20.96 -2.24 -31.07
C GLY A 82 -21.37 -3.36 -30.11
N ARG A 83 -20.71 -4.52 -30.25
CA ARG A 83 -20.97 -5.70 -29.42
C ARG A 83 -19.79 -5.98 -28.47
N VAL A 84 -20.12 -6.40 -27.25
CA VAL A 84 -19.18 -6.90 -26.24
C VAL A 84 -19.67 -8.28 -25.79
N ARG A 85 -18.75 -9.23 -25.61
CA ARG A 85 -19.07 -10.56 -25.08
C ARG A 85 -18.79 -10.58 -23.58
N VAL A 86 -19.71 -11.19 -22.84
CA VAL A 86 -19.57 -11.43 -21.41
C VAL A 86 -19.55 -12.95 -21.23
N GLU A 87 -18.57 -13.44 -20.49
CA GLU A 87 -18.56 -14.84 -20.10
C GLU A 87 -19.69 -15.08 -19.09
N GLY A 88 -20.57 -16.02 -19.40
CA GLY A 88 -21.68 -16.39 -18.54
C GLY A 88 -21.75 -17.91 -18.41
N ARG A 89 -22.22 -18.38 -17.25
CA ARG A 89 -22.55 -19.78 -17.02
C ARG A 89 -24.02 -19.86 -16.63
N CYS A 90 -24.79 -20.66 -17.37
CA CYS A 90 -26.16 -21.03 -17.01
C CYS A 90 -26.12 -22.43 -16.37
N SER A 91 -26.36 -22.52 -15.07
CA SER A 91 -26.40 -23.79 -14.33
C SER A 91 -27.75 -24.51 -14.41
N VAL A 92 -28.77 -23.85 -14.97
CA VAL A 92 -30.10 -24.44 -15.11
C VAL A 92 -30.11 -25.40 -16.30
N PRO A 93 -30.43 -26.69 -16.11
CA PRO A 93 -30.62 -27.60 -17.24
C PRO A 93 -31.76 -27.06 -18.09
N THR A 94 -31.47 -26.75 -19.36
CA THR A 94 -32.51 -26.43 -20.34
C THR A 94 -33.48 -27.62 -20.35
N ARG A 95 -34.75 -27.39 -20.00
CA ARG A 95 -35.82 -28.33 -20.32
C ARG A 95 -35.89 -28.40 -21.84
N THR A 96 -35.08 -29.27 -22.41
CA THR A 96 -35.18 -29.65 -23.81
C THR A 96 -36.35 -30.61 -23.87
N GLU A 97 -37.38 -30.25 -24.63
CA GLU A 97 -38.32 -31.25 -25.14
C GLU A 97 -37.47 -32.34 -25.80
N THR A 98 -37.79 -33.60 -25.46
CA THR A 98 -37.13 -34.86 -25.81
C THR A 98 -36.08 -34.74 -26.93
N ALA A 99 -34.81 -34.84 -26.55
CA ALA A 99 -33.69 -34.89 -27.50
C ALA A 99 -33.88 -36.06 -28.48
N SER A 100 -34.18 -35.77 -29.75
CA SER A 100 -34.07 -36.74 -30.83
C SER A 100 -32.62 -36.85 -31.28
N THR A 101 -32.24 -38.05 -31.68
CA THR A 101 -30.87 -38.49 -31.95
C THR A 101 -30.13 -37.58 -32.95
N SER A 102 -28.95 -37.12 -32.56
CA SER A 102 -27.85 -36.71 -33.44
C SER A 102 -27.93 -35.35 -34.16
N ARG A 103 -28.47 -34.29 -33.53
CA ARG A 103 -28.35 -32.93 -34.08
C ARG A 103 -27.99 -31.90 -33.02
N VAL A 104 -26.87 -31.19 -33.21
CA VAL A 104 -26.55 -29.98 -32.43
C VAL A 104 -27.65 -28.97 -32.75
N GLY A 105 -28.49 -28.65 -31.76
CA GLY A 105 -29.57 -27.68 -31.95
C GLY A 105 -29.02 -26.31 -32.29
N ASN A 106 -29.58 -25.64 -33.29
CA ASN A 106 -29.31 -24.23 -33.57
C ASN A 106 -30.07 -23.38 -32.53
N ALA A 107 -29.56 -23.37 -31.31
CA ALA A 107 -30.12 -22.57 -30.23
C ALA A 107 -29.86 -21.09 -30.51
N ALA A 108 -30.88 -20.24 -30.31
CA ALA A 108 -30.74 -18.80 -30.46
C ALA A 108 -29.61 -18.25 -29.57
N THR A 109 -28.85 -17.30 -30.09
CA THR A 109 -27.84 -16.59 -29.31
C THR A 109 -28.55 -15.79 -28.21
N VAL A 110 -28.14 -15.98 -26.95
CA VAL A 110 -28.64 -15.16 -25.84
C VAL A 110 -27.96 -13.80 -25.90
N GLU A 111 -28.74 -12.75 -26.11
CA GLU A 111 -28.27 -11.37 -26.09
C GLU A 111 -28.86 -10.64 -24.88
N LEU A 112 -28.01 -9.94 -24.13
CA LEU A 112 -28.47 -9.05 -23.07
C LEU A 112 -29.13 -7.83 -23.70
N SER A 113 -30.19 -7.32 -23.06
CA SER A 113 -30.75 -6.03 -23.45
C SER A 113 -29.71 -4.92 -23.32
N PRO A 114 -29.82 -3.80 -24.08
CA PRO A 114 -28.87 -2.70 -23.98
C PRO A 114 -28.68 -2.19 -22.54
N GLY A 115 -29.77 -2.07 -21.78
CA GLY A 115 -29.73 -1.69 -20.37
C GLY A 115 -29.02 -2.72 -19.47
N ALA A 116 -29.26 -4.02 -19.70
CA ALA A 116 -28.57 -5.08 -18.97
C ALA A 116 -27.06 -5.08 -19.29
N GLY A 117 -26.67 -4.87 -20.56
CA GLY A 117 -25.27 -4.76 -20.97
C GLY A 117 -24.55 -3.61 -20.28
N GLN A 118 -25.17 -2.43 -20.19
CA GLN A 118 -24.60 -1.29 -19.48
C GLN A 118 -24.47 -1.55 -17.97
N ASN A 119 -25.47 -2.19 -17.36
CA ASN A 119 -25.42 -2.54 -15.93
C ASN A 119 -24.27 -3.49 -15.60
N VAL A 120 -24.00 -4.48 -16.45
CA VAL A 120 -22.85 -5.38 -16.26
C VAL A 120 -21.53 -4.61 -16.23
N LEU A 121 -21.34 -3.64 -17.14
CA LEU A 121 -20.12 -2.84 -17.17
C LEU A 121 -20.00 -1.88 -15.98
N ASN A 122 -21.13 -1.32 -15.52
CA ASN A 122 -21.17 -0.50 -14.30
C ASN A 122 -20.78 -1.31 -13.06
N ILE A 123 -21.32 -2.53 -12.91
CA ILE A 123 -20.95 -3.45 -11.83
C ILE A 123 -19.45 -3.78 -11.91
N ARG A 124 -18.95 -4.09 -13.12
CA ARG A 124 -17.53 -4.35 -13.34
C ARG A 124 -16.65 -3.15 -12.92
N ALA A 125 -17.08 -1.92 -13.14
CA ALA A 125 -16.33 -0.73 -12.72
C ALA A 125 -16.25 -0.61 -11.19
N GLY A 126 -17.35 -0.90 -10.48
CA GLY A 126 -17.36 -0.99 -9.02
C GLY A 126 -16.40 -2.05 -8.50
N ILE A 127 -16.49 -3.27 -9.05
CA ILE A 127 -15.62 -4.39 -8.66
C ILE A 127 -14.14 -4.07 -8.88
N ILE A 128 -13.78 -3.45 -10.02
CA ILE A 128 -12.40 -3.02 -10.29
C ILE A 128 -11.92 -2.05 -9.18
N SER A 129 -12.72 -1.03 -8.86
CA SER A 129 -12.39 -0.05 -7.83
C SER A 129 -12.16 -0.70 -6.47
N ASP A 130 -13.08 -1.58 -6.05
CA ASP A 130 -13.01 -2.22 -4.75
C ASP A 130 -11.85 -3.22 -4.67
N GLN A 131 -11.61 -3.99 -5.73
CA GLN A 131 -10.48 -4.94 -5.78
C GLN A 131 -9.13 -4.22 -5.70
N GLU A 132 -8.93 -3.13 -6.44
CA GLU A 132 -7.67 -2.38 -6.38
C GLU A 132 -7.45 -1.73 -5.01
N LYS A 133 -8.49 -1.17 -4.39
CA LYS A 133 -8.40 -0.65 -3.01
C LYS A 133 -8.07 -1.74 -2.00
N LEU A 134 -8.68 -2.92 -2.11
CA LEU A 134 -8.41 -4.03 -1.21
C LEU A 134 -6.98 -4.54 -1.37
N LYS A 135 -6.48 -4.68 -2.61
CA LYS A 135 -5.07 -5.07 -2.85
C LYS A 135 -4.10 -4.04 -2.29
N TYR A 136 -4.34 -2.75 -2.54
CA TYR A 136 -3.55 -1.66 -1.97
C TYR A 136 -3.49 -1.76 -0.44
N LEU A 137 -4.65 -1.86 0.22
CA LEU A 137 -4.72 -1.94 1.68
C LEU A 137 -4.02 -3.18 2.23
N GLN A 138 -4.20 -4.34 1.59
CA GLN A 138 -3.53 -5.58 2.00
C GLN A 138 -2.01 -5.48 1.87
N GLU A 139 -1.50 -4.92 0.77
CA GLU A 139 -0.06 -4.75 0.57
C GLU A 139 0.51 -3.65 1.47
N TYR A 140 -0.23 -2.57 1.72
CA TYR A 140 0.13 -1.53 2.69
C TYR A 140 0.30 -2.12 4.09
N VAL A 141 -0.69 -2.88 4.59
CA VAL A 141 -0.62 -3.48 5.92
C VAL A 141 0.59 -4.42 6.04
N ARG A 142 0.81 -5.29 5.03
CA ARG A 142 1.93 -6.24 5.02
C ARG A 142 3.30 -5.58 4.99
N THR A 143 3.41 -4.40 4.38
CA THR A 143 4.72 -3.74 4.17
C THR A 143 4.99 -2.60 5.14
N GLN A 144 3.96 -1.99 5.71
CA GLN A 144 4.07 -0.77 6.52
C GLN A 144 3.58 -0.92 7.96
N CYS A 145 2.82 -1.98 8.28
CA CYS A 145 2.23 -2.17 9.62
C CYS A 145 2.76 -3.38 10.38
N GLU A 146 3.74 -4.09 9.83
CA GLU A 146 4.61 -5.02 10.57
C GLU A 146 5.71 -4.26 11.31
#